data_AF-A0A954F2F4-F1
#
_entry.id   AF-A0A954F2F4-F1
#
_cell.length_a   1.000
_cell.length_b   1.000
_cell.length_c   1.000
_cell.angle_alpha   90.00
_cell.angle_beta   90.00
_cell.angle_gamma   90.00
#
_symmetry.space_group_name_H-M   'P 1'
#
loop_
_entity.id
_entity.type
_entity.pdbx_description
1 polymer ?
#
loop_
_entity_poly.entity_id
_entity_poly.type
_entity_poly.pdbx_seq_one_letter_code
_entity_poly.pdbx_strand_id
1 'polypeptide(L)'
;MNLRGLAAASVLLAGSSLWAQEAQPSADASIFASVVHTSTGETLKNVRVLVKDGRIETIMAGADAGDDSVSGTVLTAGMIVLSPRISRSEHAVEQTNELEPRLSVAGALDLYSPTWNRLAQTGVTTVMVTPPDRNVVGGMCAILKTHGSMDMAERQLDGHSFLRGAMGDAPSSGNRPAWGSPDSIYNRRPTTRMGVEWEWRKAFYDAAAAGEYPELEFPGADVFRAVLSGNVSLYVQAF
;
A
#
# COMPACT_ATOMS: atom_id res chain seq x y z
N MET A 1 -59.27 28.13 -37.75
CA MET A 1 -57.86 28.35 -38.11
C MET A 1 -57.14 28.79 -36.83
N ASN A 2 -56.31 27.92 -36.28
CA ASN A 2 -55.16 28.11 -35.36
C ASN A 2 -55.25 29.24 -34.30
N LEU A 3 -55.13 28.99 -32.99
CA LEU A 3 -53.95 28.42 -32.32
C LEU A 3 -54.31 27.71 -31.01
N ARG A 4 -53.69 26.55 -30.83
CA ARG A 4 -53.69 25.71 -29.62
C ARG A 4 -52.77 26.31 -28.55
N GLY A 5 -53.14 26.08 -27.29
CA GLY A 5 -52.36 26.48 -26.12
C GLY A 5 -51.06 25.71 -25.92
N LEU A 6 -50.22 26.26 -25.06
CA LEU A 6 -49.07 25.61 -24.44
C LEU A 6 -48.91 26.22 -23.05
N ALA A 7 -49.39 25.50 -22.05
CA ALA A 7 -48.99 25.70 -20.66
C ALA A 7 -47.64 24.97 -20.48
N ALA A 8 -46.62 25.71 -20.08
CA ALA A 8 -45.30 25.18 -19.78
C ALA A 8 -45.36 24.42 -18.45
N ALA A 9 -45.36 23.08 -18.52
CA ALA A 9 -45.10 22.22 -17.37
C ALA A 9 -43.60 21.89 -17.36
N SER A 10 -42.85 22.54 -16.48
CA SER A 10 -41.45 22.22 -16.20
C SER A 10 -41.39 20.87 -15.47
N VAL A 11 -41.07 19.81 -16.20
CA VAL A 11 -40.73 18.51 -15.61
C VAL A 11 -39.28 18.57 -15.15
N LEU A 12 -39.08 18.67 -13.84
CA LEU A 12 -37.81 18.41 -13.18
C LEU A 12 -37.50 16.91 -13.32
N LEU A 13 -36.66 16.57 -14.30
CA LEU A 13 -36.02 15.25 -14.37
C LEU A 13 -34.99 15.17 -13.23
N ALA A 14 -35.32 14.43 -12.18
CA ALA A 14 -34.38 14.01 -11.16
C ALA A 14 -33.34 13.09 -11.82
N GLY A 15 -32.18 13.67 -12.16
CA GLY A 15 -31.04 12.94 -12.67
C GLY A 15 -30.51 12.00 -11.59
N SER A 16 -30.62 10.71 -11.87
CA SER A 16 -30.00 9.60 -11.16
C SER A 16 -28.51 9.88 -10.91
N SER A 17 -28.12 9.95 -9.64
CA SER A 17 -26.73 9.88 -9.21
C SER A 17 -26.18 8.49 -9.55
N LEU A 18 -25.54 8.39 -10.71
CA LEU A 18 -24.63 7.31 -11.04
C LEU A 18 -23.34 7.49 -10.23
N TRP A 19 -23.10 6.51 -9.35
CA TRP A 19 -21.83 6.18 -8.68
C TRP A 19 -21.51 6.91 -7.38
N ALA A 20 -22.24 6.54 -6.33
CA ALA A 20 -21.59 6.16 -5.08
C ALA A 20 -22.00 4.70 -4.83
N GLN A 21 -21.10 3.75 -5.07
CA GLN A 21 -21.30 2.40 -4.56
C GLN A 21 -21.02 2.51 -3.06
N GLU A 22 -22.07 2.77 -2.29
CA GLU A 22 -22.04 2.71 -0.83
C GLU A 22 -21.39 1.37 -0.45
N ALA A 23 -20.33 1.44 0.37
CA ALA A 23 -19.61 0.25 0.82
C ALA A 23 -20.63 -0.76 1.35
N GLN A 24 -20.80 -1.86 0.62
CA GLN A 24 -21.76 -2.89 1.03
C GLN A 24 -21.37 -3.31 2.44
N PRO A 25 -22.29 -3.25 3.43
CA PRO A 25 -22.02 -3.81 4.74
C PRO A 25 -21.58 -5.24 4.52
N SER A 26 -20.47 -5.62 5.12
CA SER A 26 -19.94 -6.98 5.03
C SER A 26 -21.04 -7.93 5.46
N ALA A 27 -21.61 -8.66 4.51
CA ALA A 27 -22.65 -9.62 4.81
C ALA A 27 -22.10 -10.65 5.80
N ASP A 28 -22.89 -10.95 6.83
CA ASP A 28 -22.62 -12.08 7.70
C ASP A 28 -22.49 -13.33 6.82
N ALA A 29 -21.39 -14.06 6.99
CA ALA A 29 -21.07 -15.21 6.15
C ALA A 29 -20.74 -16.42 7.02
N SER A 30 -21.30 -17.55 6.66
CA SER A 30 -20.91 -18.86 7.18
C SER A 30 -20.06 -19.57 6.12
N ILE A 31 -18.88 -20.01 6.51
CA ILE A 31 -17.96 -20.76 5.64
C ILE A 31 -17.76 -22.12 6.27
N PHE A 32 -17.94 -23.18 5.49
CA PHE A 32 -17.62 -24.54 5.92
C PHE A 32 -16.39 -25.05 5.16
N ALA A 33 -15.45 -25.71 5.86
CA ALA A 33 -14.29 -26.34 5.25
C ALA A 33 -13.94 -27.67 5.90
N SER A 34 -13.61 -28.68 5.07
CA SER A 34 -13.17 -29.99 5.58
C SER A 34 -11.86 -29.90 6.35
N VAL A 35 -10.94 -29.02 5.93
CA VAL A 35 -9.66 -28.74 6.58
C VAL A 35 -9.42 -27.24 6.66
N VAL A 36 -9.02 -26.73 7.82
CA VAL A 36 -8.62 -25.33 8.01
C VAL A 36 -7.20 -25.28 8.55
N HIS A 37 -6.36 -24.49 7.89
CA HIS A 37 -5.04 -24.12 8.42
C HIS A 37 -5.11 -22.74 9.04
N THR A 38 -4.94 -22.65 10.36
CA THR A 38 -5.07 -21.39 11.12
C THR A 38 -3.92 -20.41 10.87
N SER A 39 -2.86 -20.86 10.20
CA SER A 39 -1.59 -20.14 10.03
C SER A 39 -0.81 -19.87 11.33
N THR A 40 -1.27 -20.43 12.45
CA THR A 40 -0.56 -20.46 13.75
C THR A 40 0.10 -21.81 14.04
N GLY A 41 0.07 -22.73 13.08
CA GLY A 41 0.60 -24.10 13.18
C GLY A 41 -0.45 -25.18 13.43
N GLU A 42 -1.70 -24.80 13.68
CA GLU A 42 -2.79 -25.74 13.90
C GLU A 42 -3.53 -26.09 12.60
N THR A 43 -4.04 -27.32 12.55
CA THR A 43 -4.91 -27.80 11.47
C THR A 43 -6.17 -28.41 12.08
N LEU A 44 -7.31 -27.85 11.70
CA LEU A 44 -8.62 -28.25 12.19
C LEU A 44 -9.39 -29.00 11.10
N LYS A 45 -10.28 -29.92 11.50
CA LYS A 45 -11.11 -30.72 10.58
C LYS A 45 -12.59 -30.41 10.77
N ASN A 46 -13.34 -30.45 9.66
CA ASN A 46 -14.78 -30.18 9.60
C ASN A 46 -15.14 -28.91 10.36
N VAL A 47 -14.76 -27.77 9.81
CA VAL A 47 -14.80 -26.50 10.51
C VAL A 47 -15.84 -25.59 9.90
N ARG A 48 -16.61 -24.92 10.75
CA ARG A 48 -17.46 -23.81 10.37
C ARG A 48 -16.88 -22.50 10.91
N VAL A 49 -16.70 -21.52 10.03
CA VAL A 49 -16.20 -20.18 10.35
C VAL A 49 -17.35 -19.20 10.14
N LEU A 50 -17.69 -18.46 11.20
CA LEU A 50 -18.65 -17.37 11.14
C LEU A 50 -17.91 -16.05 11.00
N VAL A 51 -18.27 -15.30 9.97
CA VAL A 51 -17.76 -13.95 9.70
C VAL A 51 -18.91 -12.99 9.92
N LYS A 52 -18.66 -11.96 10.73
CA LYS A 52 -19.61 -10.89 11.03
C LYS A 52 -18.89 -9.57 10.97
N ASP A 53 -19.50 -8.57 10.34
CA ASP A 53 -18.89 -7.24 10.17
C ASP A 53 -17.46 -7.29 9.58
N GLY A 54 -17.22 -8.26 8.67
CA GLY A 54 -15.93 -8.45 7.99
C GLY A 54 -14.82 -9.03 8.87
N ARG A 55 -15.17 -9.49 10.08
CA ARG A 55 -14.26 -10.08 11.06
C ARG A 55 -14.66 -11.52 11.34
N ILE A 56 -13.68 -12.35 11.68
CA ILE A 56 -13.93 -13.71 12.14
C ILE A 56 -14.52 -13.61 13.55
N GLU A 57 -15.79 -13.98 13.72
CA GLU A 57 -16.47 -13.99 15.01
C GLU A 57 -16.25 -15.31 15.75
N THR A 58 -16.34 -16.44 15.03
CA THR A 58 -16.23 -17.77 15.66
C THR A 58 -15.67 -18.80 14.69
N ILE A 59 -14.83 -19.69 15.20
CA ILE A 59 -14.32 -20.88 14.51
C ILE A 59 -14.77 -22.12 15.30
N MET A 60 -15.55 -23.01 14.67
CA MET A 60 -16.08 -24.22 15.28
C MET A 60 -15.52 -25.45 14.58
N ALA A 61 -14.65 -26.22 15.26
CA ALA A 61 -14.14 -27.48 14.74
C ALA A 61 -15.10 -28.66 15.03
N GLY A 62 -15.11 -29.68 14.17
CA GLY A 62 -16.02 -30.81 14.28
C GLY A 62 -17.49 -30.45 14.03
N ALA A 63 -17.76 -29.32 13.37
CA ALA A 63 -19.09 -28.88 13.01
C ALA A 63 -19.47 -29.44 11.63
N ASP A 64 -20.78 -29.55 11.37
CA ASP A 64 -21.28 -29.85 10.04
C ASP A 64 -21.30 -28.59 9.16
N ALA A 65 -21.57 -28.75 7.86
CA ALA A 65 -21.94 -27.61 7.01
C ALA A 65 -23.29 -27.04 7.48
N GLY A 66 -23.42 -25.72 7.56
CA GLY A 66 -24.72 -25.08 7.78
C GLY A 66 -25.44 -24.89 6.45
N ASP A 67 -26.76 -24.80 6.46
CA ASP A 67 -27.58 -24.74 5.24
C ASP A 67 -27.16 -23.59 4.30
N ASP A 68 -26.81 -22.42 4.86
CA ASP A 68 -26.36 -21.25 4.09
C ASP A 68 -24.82 -21.12 3.99
N SER A 69 -24.07 -22.18 4.30
CA SER A 69 -22.61 -22.10 4.33
C SER A 69 -21.99 -22.22 2.95
N VAL A 70 -21.10 -21.28 2.61
CA VAL A 70 -20.19 -21.45 1.47
C VAL A 70 -19.20 -22.55 1.82
N SER A 71 -19.26 -23.65 1.09
CA SER A 71 -18.45 -24.84 1.37
C SER A 71 -17.17 -24.88 0.54
N GLY A 72 -16.05 -25.25 1.17
CA GLY A 72 -14.77 -25.50 0.55
C GLY A 72 -14.09 -26.76 1.10
N THR A 73 -13.03 -27.22 0.45
CA THR A 73 -12.26 -28.38 0.93
C THR A 73 -11.18 -27.95 1.93
N VAL A 74 -10.40 -26.94 1.55
CA VAL A 74 -9.29 -26.40 2.34
C VAL A 74 -9.48 -24.89 2.48
N LEU A 75 -9.40 -24.38 3.70
CA LEU A 75 -9.40 -22.96 4.00
C LEU A 75 -8.09 -22.56 4.65
N THR A 76 -7.50 -21.47 4.16
CA THR A 76 -6.30 -20.84 4.71
C THR A 76 -6.56 -19.37 4.95
N ALA A 77 -5.69 -18.72 5.73
CA ALA A 77 -5.62 -17.27 5.69
C ALA A 77 -5.25 -16.79 4.28
N GLY A 78 -5.74 -15.61 3.91
CA GLY A 78 -5.32 -14.97 2.66
C GLY A 78 -3.84 -14.61 2.70
N MET A 79 -3.16 -14.76 1.56
CA MET A 79 -1.73 -14.52 1.48
C MET A 79 -1.40 -13.02 1.55
N ILE A 80 -0.25 -12.72 2.15
CA ILE A 80 0.32 -11.38 2.24
C ILE A 80 1.57 -11.31 1.37
N VAL A 81 1.63 -10.34 0.45
CA VAL A 81 2.78 -10.15 -0.44
C VAL A 81 3.46 -8.81 -0.17
N LEU A 82 4.75 -8.83 0.15
CA LEU A 82 5.52 -7.64 0.57
C LEU A 82 6.28 -6.94 -0.56
N SER A 83 6.19 -7.45 -1.78
CA SER A 83 6.85 -6.88 -2.97
C SER A 83 6.01 -7.11 -4.23
N PRO A 84 4.73 -6.68 -4.25
CA PRO A 84 3.89 -6.83 -5.42
C PRO A 84 4.44 -5.99 -6.58
N ARG A 85 4.49 -6.54 -7.79
CA ARG A 85 4.85 -5.78 -9.00
C ARG A 85 3.64 -5.01 -9.55
N ILE A 86 3.01 -4.20 -8.70
CA ILE A 86 1.76 -3.48 -9.02
C ILE A 86 1.96 -1.98 -9.26
N SER A 87 3.05 -1.42 -8.74
CA SER A 87 3.44 -0.04 -9.02
C SER A 87 4.00 0.09 -10.44
N ARG A 88 4.02 1.31 -10.97
CA ARG A 88 4.53 1.61 -12.32
C ARG A 88 6.07 1.55 -12.42
N SER A 89 6.70 0.53 -11.83
CA SER A 89 8.15 0.33 -11.79
C SER A 89 8.88 1.63 -11.40
N GLU A 90 9.91 2.03 -12.13
CA GLU A 90 10.72 3.23 -11.89
C GLU A 90 9.94 4.56 -11.89
N HIS A 91 8.71 4.58 -12.41
CA HIS A 91 7.83 5.76 -12.35
C HIS A 91 7.10 5.90 -10.99
N ALA A 92 7.30 4.94 -10.07
CA ALA A 92 6.70 4.95 -8.74
C ALA A 92 7.68 5.39 -7.64
N VAL A 93 8.80 6.04 -8.02
CA VAL A 93 9.76 6.67 -7.12
C VAL A 93 10.17 8.03 -7.69
N GLU A 94 10.14 9.06 -6.85
CA GLU A 94 10.62 10.39 -7.18
C GLU A 94 12.15 10.42 -7.12
N GLN A 95 12.83 10.78 -8.20
CA GLN A 95 14.29 10.64 -8.33
C GLN A 95 15.00 12.00 -8.45
N THR A 96 14.39 13.08 -8.00
CA THR A 96 15.04 14.40 -7.94
C THR A 96 16.00 14.51 -6.74
N ASN A 97 15.74 13.79 -5.64
CA ASN A 97 16.59 13.76 -4.45
C ASN A 97 16.80 12.31 -3.95
N GLU A 98 17.87 12.07 -3.18
CA GLU A 98 18.28 10.78 -2.62
C GLU A 98 17.46 10.37 -1.42
N LEU A 99 16.86 11.35 -0.75
CA LEU A 99 16.06 11.18 0.44
C LEU A 99 14.68 11.81 0.20
N GLU A 100 13.68 10.97 -0.04
CA GLU A 100 12.29 11.39 -0.23
C GLU A 100 11.36 10.80 0.84
N PRO A 101 11.64 10.96 2.15
CA PRO A 101 10.91 10.27 3.22
C PRO A 101 9.46 10.73 3.38
N ARG A 102 9.10 11.89 2.82
CA ARG A 102 7.74 12.48 2.93
C ARG A 102 6.78 11.99 1.86
N LEU A 103 7.28 11.38 0.79
CA LEU A 103 6.44 10.88 -0.29
C LEU A 103 5.88 9.51 0.09
N SER A 104 4.77 9.12 -0.53
CA SER A 104 4.17 7.80 -0.37
C SER A 104 3.95 7.16 -1.72
N VAL A 105 4.29 5.87 -1.84
CA VAL A 105 4.04 5.10 -3.06
C VAL A 105 2.54 5.01 -3.38
N ALA A 106 1.65 5.22 -2.40
CA ALA A 106 0.21 5.26 -2.61
C ALA A 106 -0.19 6.25 -3.71
N GLY A 107 0.48 7.40 -3.79
CA GLY A 107 0.21 8.42 -4.82
C GLY A 107 0.55 7.98 -6.25
N ALA A 108 1.33 6.90 -6.42
CA ALA A 108 1.72 6.35 -7.71
C ALA A 108 0.95 5.08 -8.11
N LEU A 109 -0.02 4.65 -7.30
CA LEU A 109 -0.80 3.44 -7.53
C LEU A 109 -2.04 3.69 -8.37
N ASP A 110 -2.27 2.81 -9.35
CA ASP A 110 -3.49 2.76 -10.14
C ASP A 110 -4.39 1.61 -9.65
N LEU A 111 -5.50 1.95 -8.97
CA LEU A 111 -6.47 0.98 -8.46
C LEU A 111 -7.31 0.31 -9.55
N TYR A 112 -7.35 0.88 -10.75
CA TYR A 112 -8.05 0.30 -11.91
C TYR A 112 -7.21 -0.72 -12.67
N SER A 113 -5.95 -0.91 -12.28
CA SER A 113 -5.08 -1.92 -12.89
C SER A 113 -5.67 -3.33 -12.74
N PRO A 114 -5.74 -4.13 -13.82
CA PRO A 114 -6.23 -5.51 -13.75
C PRO A 114 -5.35 -6.41 -12.87
N THR A 115 -4.15 -5.96 -12.53
CA THR A 115 -3.21 -6.66 -11.64
C THR A 115 -3.80 -6.89 -10.25
N TRP A 116 -4.63 -5.98 -9.74
CA TRP A 116 -5.32 -6.15 -8.45
C TRP A 116 -6.21 -7.39 -8.43
N ASN A 117 -7.05 -7.53 -9.47
CA ASN A 117 -7.93 -8.68 -9.61
C ASN A 117 -7.15 -9.98 -9.83
N ARG A 118 -6.05 -9.93 -10.59
CA ARG A 118 -5.17 -11.10 -10.77
C ARG A 118 -4.55 -11.57 -9.45
N LEU A 119 -4.09 -10.64 -8.60
CA LEU A 119 -3.56 -10.97 -7.28
C LEU A 119 -4.65 -11.53 -6.35
N ALA A 120 -5.85 -10.94 -6.36
CA ALA A 120 -6.96 -11.44 -5.56
C ALA A 120 -7.33 -12.89 -5.95
N GLN A 121 -7.35 -13.20 -7.24
CA GLN A 121 -7.65 -14.54 -7.76
C GLN A 121 -6.61 -15.60 -7.37
N THR A 122 -5.37 -15.22 -7.06
CA THR A 122 -4.35 -16.16 -6.57
C THR A 122 -4.42 -16.38 -5.07
N GLY A 123 -5.38 -15.77 -4.36
CA GLY A 123 -5.53 -15.88 -2.91
C GLY A 123 -4.71 -14.86 -2.11
N VAL A 124 -4.10 -13.87 -2.77
CA VAL A 124 -3.45 -12.73 -2.09
C VAL A 124 -4.53 -11.75 -1.67
N THR A 125 -4.64 -11.46 -0.38
CA THR A 125 -5.65 -10.55 0.17
C THR A 125 -5.08 -9.21 0.63
N THR A 126 -3.78 -9.16 0.92
CA THR A 126 -3.11 -7.95 1.38
C THR A 126 -1.73 -7.84 0.76
N VAL A 127 -1.36 -6.61 0.37
CA VAL A 127 -0.05 -6.33 -0.19
C VAL A 127 0.57 -5.12 0.48
N MET A 128 1.88 -5.15 0.66
CA MET A 128 2.67 -3.97 0.97
C MET A 128 3.41 -3.55 -0.29
N VAL A 129 3.00 -2.44 -0.89
CA VAL A 129 3.69 -1.83 -2.02
C VAL A 129 4.83 -0.99 -1.48
N THR A 130 6.01 -1.11 -2.09
CA THR A 130 7.19 -0.33 -1.74
C THR A 130 7.59 0.58 -2.90
N PRO A 131 8.09 1.79 -2.63
CA PRO A 131 8.86 2.54 -3.63
C PRO A 131 10.01 1.69 -4.20
N PRO A 132 10.31 1.80 -5.50
CA PRO A 132 11.52 1.21 -6.08
C PRO A 132 12.82 1.74 -5.45
N ASP A 133 13.86 0.90 -5.49
CA ASP A 133 15.14 1.11 -4.79
C ASP A 133 16.13 2.02 -5.54
N ARG A 134 15.60 3.06 -6.23
CA ARG A 134 16.40 4.05 -6.99
C ARG A 134 16.91 5.21 -6.13
N ASN A 135 16.42 5.34 -4.91
CA ASN A 135 16.87 6.32 -3.92
C ASN A 135 17.39 5.61 -2.67
N VAL A 136 18.16 6.34 -1.86
CA VAL A 136 18.61 5.87 -0.53
C VAL A 136 17.38 5.68 0.36
N VAL A 137 16.49 6.66 0.36
CA VAL A 137 15.15 6.58 0.93
C VAL A 137 14.12 6.99 -0.12
N GLY A 138 13.27 6.05 -0.52
CA GLY A 138 12.29 6.24 -1.60
C GLY A 138 10.92 6.73 -1.13
N GLY A 139 10.68 6.78 0.18
CA GLY A 139 9.44 7.22 0.79
C GLY A 139 8.67 6.12 1.51
N MET A 140 7.41 6.39 1.82
CA MET A 140 6.52 5.53 2.59
C MET A 140 5.94 4.41 1.73
N CYS A 141 5.93 3.20 2.29
CA CYS A 141 5.18 2.07 1.75
C CYS A 141 3.68 2.29 1.94
N ALA A 142 2.88 1.60 1.13
CA ALA A 142 1.44 1.56 1.25
C ALA A 142 0.98 0.10 1.44
N ILE A 143 0.15 -0.16 2.45
CA ILE A 143 -0.43 -1.48 2.70
C ILE A 143 -1.88 -1.46 2.28
N LEU A 144 -2.27 -2.33 1.34
CA LEU A 144 -3.62 -2.31 0.77
C LEU A 144 -4.24 -3.69 0.74
N LYS A 145 -5.58 -3.72 0.82
CA LYS A 145 -6.36 -4.89 0.42
C LYS A 145 -6.32 -5.06 -1.10
N THR A 146 -6.18 -6.29 -1.58
CA THR A 146 -6.15 -6.57 -3.03
C THR A 146 -7.49 -6.41 -3.73
N HIS A 147 -8.58 -6.37 -2.97
CA HIS A 147 -9.94 -6.13 -3.44
C HIS A 147 -10.67 -5.17 -2.47
N GLY A 148 -11.79 -4.60 -2.88
CA GLY A 148 -12.58 -3.65 -2.08
C GLY A 148 -12.81 -2.33 -2.82
N SER A 149 -12.87 -1.24 -2.05
CA SER A 149 -13.12 0.10 -2.57
C SER A 149 -12.09 0.51 -3.64
N MET A 150 -12.55 1.36 -4.56
CA MET A 150 -11.68 2.04 -5.53
C MET A 150 -11.18 3.38 -5.01
N ASP A 151 -11.51 3.73 -3.76
CA ASP A 151 -10.90 4.82 -3.02
C ASP A 151 -9.61 4.34 -2.33
N MET A 152 -8.54 5.14 -2.45
CA MET A 152 -7.22 4.80 -1.90
C MET A 152 -7.21 4.79 -0.38
N ALA A 153 -7.87 5.77 0.26
CA ALA A 153 -7.90 5.89 1.71
C ALA A 153 -8.71 4.75 2.33
N GLU A 154 -9.82 4.34 1.71
CA GLU A 154 -10.63 3.23 2.21
C GLU A 154 -9.97 1.85 2.01
N ARG A 155 -9.16 1.69 0.96
CA ARG A 155 -8.52 0.41 0.63
C ARG A 155 -7.17 0.22 1.34
N GLN A 156 -6.54 1.32 1.72
CA GLN A 156 -5.32 1.31 2.50
C GLN A 156 -5.64 0.90 3.93
N LEU A 157 -4.82 0.01 4.48
CA LEU A 157 -4.95 -0.39 5.88
C LEU A 157 -4.35 0.71 6.76
N ASP A 158 -5.15 1.20 7.70
CA ASP A 158 -4.68 2.06 8.78
C ASP A 158 -3.71 1.29 9.69
N GLY A 159 -2.65 1.96 10.15
CA GLY A 159 -1.70 1.39 11.11
C GLY A 159 -0.24 1.69 10.80
N HIS A 160 0.61 0.66 10.95
CA HIS A 160 2.06 0.81 10.93
C HIS A 160 2.58 1.41 9.62
N SER A 161 3.22 2.55 9.75
CA SER A 161 3.92 3.24 8.69
C SER A 161 5.30 2.63 8.47
N PHE A 162 5.61 2.24 7.23
CA PHE A 162 6.92 1.73 6.85
C PHE A 162 7.63 2.74 5.95
N LEU A 163 8.81 3.18 6.35
CA LEU A 163 9.71 3.95 5.50
C LEU A 163 10.58 2.98 4.69
N ARG A 164 10.54 3.10 3.36
CA ARG A 164 11.36 2.30 2.45
C ARG A 164 12.70 2.98 2.20
N GLY A 165 13.77 2.21 2.33
CA GLY A 165 15.06 2.60 1.79
C GLY A 165 15.85 1.43 1.22
N ALA A 166 16.96 1.76 0.57
CA ALA A 166 17.84 0.80 -0.06
C ALA A 166 19.31 1.07 0.28
N MET A 167 20.08 -0.01 0.32
CA MET A 167 21.53 -0.02 0.54
C MET A 167 22.22 -0.83 -0.56
N GLY A 168 23.47 -0.51 -0.83
CA GLY A 168 24.25 -1.14 -1.90
C GLY A 168 24.23 -0.30 -3.19
N ASP A 169 24.29 -0.96 -4.35
CA ASP A 169 24.51 -0.28 -5.62
C ASP A 169 23.24 0.36 -6.21
N ALA A 170 22.05 -0.14 -5.86
CA ALA A 170 20.80 0.24 -6.51
C ALA A 170 20.50 1.76 -6.46
N PRO A 171 20.67 2.47 -5.33
CA PRO A 171 20.45 3.93 -5.27
C PRO A 171 21.46 4.76 -6.08
N SER A 172 22.63 4.19 -6.37
CA SER A 172 23.66 4.85 -7.18
C SER A 172 23.66 4.44 -8.65
N SER A 173 22.83 3.46 -9.01
CA SER A 173 22.81 2.88 -10.34
C SER A 173 22.37 3.91 -11.39
N GLY A 174 23.25 4.21 -12.33
CA GLY A 174 23.00 5.17 -13.42
C GLY A 174 23.30 6.63 -13.07
N ASN A 175 23.57 6.91 -11.79
CA ASN A 175 23.97 8.25 -11.36
C ASN A 175 25.42 8.54 -11.79
N ARG A 176 25.65 9.78 -12.20
CA ARG A 176 26.98 10.28 -12.58
C ARG A 176 27.25 11.64 -11.94
N PRO A 177 28.51 11.98 -11.66
CA PRO A 177 28.86 13.31 -11.20
C PRO A 177 28.45 14.36 -12.25
N ALA A 178 27.86 15.45 -11.78
CA ALA A 178 27.60 16.62 -12.62
C ALA A 178 28.92 17.31 -12.95
N TRP A 179 29.31 17.30 -14.23
CA TRP A 179 30.43 18.11 -14.73
C TRP A 179 29.86 19.31 -15.48
N GLY A 180 30.05 20.52 -14.93
CA GLY A 180 29.38 21.71 -15.45
C GLY A 180 27.91 21.79 -15.04
N SER A 181 27.07 22.36 -15.90
CA SER A 181 25.62 22.48 -15.62
C SER A 181 24.94 21.11 -15.76
N PRO A 182 24.17 20.64 -14.76
CA PRO A 182 23.41 19.41 -14.87
C PRO A 182 22.45 19.43 -16.07
N ASP A 183 22.56 18.43 -16.95
CA ASP A 183 21.72 18.26 -18.15
C ASP A 183 20.67 17.15 -18.04
N SER A 184 20.62 16.46 -16.89
CA SER A 184 19.81 15.26 -16.68
C SER A 184 19.59 15.01 -15.18
N ILE A 185 18.48 14.37 -14.83
CA ILE A 185 18.19 13.91 -13.46
C ILE A 185 19.24 12.92 -12.93
N TYR A 186 20.01 12.27 -13.80
CA TYR A 186 21.07 11.33 -13.41
C TYR A 186 22.36 12.03 -12.98
N ASN A 187 22.50 13.34 -13.16
CA ASN A 187 23.63 14.12 -12.65
C ASN A 187 23.43 14.42 -11.15
N ARG A 188 23.40 13.37 -10.34
CA ARG A 188 23.06 13.45 -8.92
C ARG A 188 23.92 12.50 -8.10
N ARG A 189 23.89 12.69 -6.78
CA ARG A 189 24.50 11.79 -5.80
C ARG A 189 23.41 10.87 -5.22
N PRO A 190 23.77 9.72 -4.64
CA PRO A 190 25.11 9.14 -4.59
C PRO A 190 25.50 8.44 -5.91
N THR A 191 26.80 8.41 -6.23
CA THR A 191 27.36 7.72 -7.42
C THR A 191 28.15 6.45 -7.07
N THR A 192 28.26 6.11 -5.78
CA THR A 192 28.99 4.95 -5.27
C THR A 192 28.28 4.34 -4.06
N ARG A 193 28.55 3.06 -3.75
CA ARG A 193 28.07 2.39 -2.51
C ARG A 193 28.43 3.16 -1.24
N MET A 194 29.65 3.71 -1.18
CA MET A 194 30.09 4.50 -0.04
C MET A 194 29.29 5.81 0.10
N GLY A 195 28.89 6.41 -1.02
CA GLY A 195 27.98 7.55 -1.01
C GLY A 195 26.62 7.18 -0.42
N VAL A 196 26.07 6.02 -0.77
CA VAL A 196 24.79 5.53 -0.20
C VAL A 196 24.90 5.36 1.32
N GLU A 197 25.97 4.77 1.82
CA GLU A 197 26.20 4.64 3.27
C GLU A 197 26.34 6.00 3.96
N TRP A 198 27.02 6.96 3.31
CA TRP A 198 27.16 8.30 3.84
C TRP A 198 25.81 9.02 3.94
N GLU A 199 24.94 8.92 2.92
CA GLU A 199 23.60 9.51 2.96
C GLU A 199 22.76 8.95 4.11
N TRP A 200 22.78 7.62 4.32
CA TRP A 200 22.11 7.01 5.48
C TRP A 200 22.61 7.57 6.81
N ARG A 201 23.93 7.60 6.99
CA ARG A 201 24.56 8.10 8.23
C ARG A 201 24.22 9.57 8.46
N LYS A 202 24.35 10.39 7.42
CA LYS A 202 24.07 11.82 7.48
C LYS A 202 22.60 12.07 7.80
N ALA A 203 21.67 11.42 7.11
CA ALA A 203 20.23 11.62 7.32
C ALA A 203 19.81 11.36 8.77
N PHE A 204 20.26 10.24 9.36
CA PHE A 204 19.95 9.92 10.75
C PHE A 204 20.69 10.83 11.75
N TYR A 205 21.95 11.17 11.49
CA TYR A 205 22.71 12.09 12.33
C TYR A 205 22.07 13.47 12.36
N ASP A 206 21.83 14.06 11.18
CA ASP A 206 21.23 15.39 11.02
C ASP A 206 19.85 15.41 11.69
N ALA A 207 19.01 14.39 11.47
CA ALA A 207 17.68 14.32 12.07
C ALA A 207 17.69 14.23 13.60
N ALA A 208 18.65 13.50 14.18
CA ALA A 208 18.82 13.38 15.63
C ALA A 208 19.40 14.66 16.26
N ALA A 209 20.38 15.26 15.59
CA ALA A 209 21.11 16.43 16.08
C ALA A 209 20.37 17.75 15.86
N ALA A 210 19.39 17.81 14.95
CA ALA A 210 18.63 19.02 14.63
C ALA A 210 17.91 19.67 15.83
N GLY A 211 17.64 18.91 16.90
CA GLY A 211 17.09 19.47 18.14
C GLY A 211 18.06 20.38 18.90
N GLU A 212 19.37 20.13 18.77
CA GLU A 212 20.45 20.95 19.35
C GLU A 212 21.04 21.93 18.32
N TYR A 213 21.06 21.52 17.05
CA TYR A 213 21.63 22.23 15.91
C TYR A 213 20.58 22.47 14.82
N PRO A 214 19.73 23.51 14.93
CA PRO A 214 18.60 23.73 14.03
C PRO A 214 18.97 23.86 12.55
N GLU A 215 20.22 24.22 12.24
CA GLU A 215 20.76 24.28 10.88
C GLU A 215 20.87 22.92 10.17
N LEU A 216 20.83 21.83 10.94
CA LEU A 216 20.83 20.46 10.42
C LEU A 216 19.43 19.95 10.08
N GLU A 217 18.38 20.74 10.35
CA GLU A 217 17.01 20.39 9.95
C GLU A 217 16.90 20.35 8.42
N PHE A 218 16.24 19.32 7.90
CA PHE A 218 16.03 19.16 6.46
C PHE A 218 14.62 18.63 6.16
N PRO A 219 14.15 18.79 4.90
CA PRO A 219 12.89 18.21 4.48
C PRO A 219 12.82 16.69 4.73
N GLY A 220 12.10 16.28 5.76
CA GLY A 220 11.85 14.87 6.10
C GLY A 220 12.54 14.39 7.37
N ALA A 221 13.31 15.24 8.04
CA ALA A 221 13.96 14.91 9.31
C ALA A 221 12.95 14.46 10.39
N ASP A 222 11.72 14.98 10.35
CA ASP A 222 10.60 14.56 11.18
C ASP A 222 10.26 13.06 11.03
N VAL A 223 10.31 12.52 9.81
CA VAL A 223 10.09 11.09 9.54
C VAL A 223 11.25 10.26 10.06
N PHE A 224 12.50 10.71 9.89
CA PHE A 224 13.68 10.02 10.45
C PHE A 224 13.65 9.99 11.98
N ARG A 225 13.21 11.09 12.63
CA ARG A 225 12.98 11.10 14.08
C ARG A 225 11.88 10.13 14.50
N ALA A 226 10.80 10.03 13.72
CA ALA A 226 9.75 9.04 13.97
C ALA A 226 10.25 7.59 13.80
N VAL A 227 11.22 7.35 12.92
CA VAL A 227 11.92 6.06 12.82
C VAL A 227 12.78 5.80 14.06
N LEU A 228 13.57 6.79 14.48
CA LEU A 228 14.41 6.68 15.69
C LEU A 228 13.60 6.43 16.96
N SER A 229 12.39 6.99 17.06
CA SER A 229 11.49 6.79 18.19
C SER A 229 10.66 5.50 18.11
N GLY A 230 10.78 4.73 17.03
CA GLY A 230 10.02 3.50 16.81
C GLY A 230 8.56 3.70 16.37
N ASN A 231 8.14 4.93 16.07
CA ASN A 231 6.79 5.23 15.57
C ASN A 231 6.60 4.85 14.10
N VAL A 232 7.69 4.88 13.32
CA VAL A 232 7.73 4.44 11.92
C VAL A 232 8.74 3.31 11.81
N SER A 233 8.34 2.20 11.18
CA SER A 233 9.25 1.07 10.94
C SER A 233 10.12 1.33 9.71
N LEU A 234 11.39 0.97 9.77
CA LEU A 234 12.30 1.06 8.63
C LEU A 234 12.36 -0.27 7.87
N TYR A 235 12.10 -0.25 6.56
CA TYR A 235 12.20 -1.42 5.69
C TYR A 235 13.31 -1.23 4.65
N VAL A 236 14.46 -1.86 4.89
CA VAL A 236 15.66 -1.72 4.04
C VAL A 236 15.85 -2.91 3.13
N GLN A 237 16.15 -2.66 1.85
CA GLN A 237 16.68 -3.68 0.95
C GLN A 237 18.17 -3.46 0.72
N ALA A 238 18.94 -4.51 0.98
CA ALA A 238 20.36 -4.56 0.63
C ALA A 238 20.55 -5.30 -0.70
N PHE A 239 21.46 -4.79 -1.53
CA PHE A 239 21.93 -5.39 -2.78
C PHE A 239 23.43 -5.71 -2.73
#